data_AF-A0A246GKB7-F1
#
_entry.id   AF-A0A246GKB7-F1
#
_cell.length_a   1.000
_cell.length_b   1.000
_cell.length_c   1.000
_cell.angle_alpha   90.00
_cell.angle_beta   90.00
_cell.angle_gamma   90.00
#
_symmetry.space_group_name_H-M   'P 1'
#
loop_
_entity.id
_entity.type
_entity.pdbx_description
1 polymer ?
#
loop_
_entity_poly.entity_id
_entity_poly.type
_entity_poly.pdbx_seq_one_letter_code
_entity_poly.pdbx_strand_id
1 'polypeptide(L)' 'MKNLNLVELNAQELREVEGGKGRYGYWDYSWTNTSNPLIYAGEAVWNLGVLTVNGAAWVGNHLP' A
#
# COMPACT_ATOMS: atom_id res chain seq x y z
N MET A 1 10.20 39.86 -11.35
CA MET A 1 10.84 38.75 -10.61
C MET A 1 9.74 38.01 -9.87
N LYS A 2 9.48 36.73 -10.19
CA LYS A 2 8.51 35.93 -9.43
C LYS A 2 9.17 35.47 -8.14
N ASN A 3 8.79 36.08 -7.00
CA ASN A 3 9.08 35.52 -5.69
C ASN A 3 8.24 34.23 -5.56
N LEU A 4 8.87 33.09 -5.84
CA LEU A 4 8.32 31.80 -5.44
C LEU A 4 8.50 31.72 -3.93
N ASN A 5 7.42 31.90 -3.17
CA ASN A 5 7.35 31.54 -1.75
C ASN A 5 7.55 30.03 -1.64
N LEU A 6 8.80 29.58 -1.70
CA LEU A 6 9.18 28.21 -1.41
C LEU A 6 9.13 28.05 0.11
N VAL A 7 8.01 27.53 0.60
CA VAL A 7 7.89 27.08 1.98
C VAL A 7 8.57 25.73 2.06
N GLU A 8 9.52 25.59 2.99
CA GLU A 8 10.20 24.33 3.26
C GLU A 8 9.18 23.36 3.86
N LEU A 9 8.85 22.31 3.13
CA LEU A 9 7.90 21.29 3.57
C LEU A 9 8.51 20.51 4.73
N ASN A 10 7.72 20.26 5.77
CA ASN A 10 8.16 19.38 6.85
C ASN A 10 8.22 17.92 6.35
N ALA A 11 8.89 17.05 7.12
CA ALA A 11 9.10 15.66 6.73
C ALA A 11 7.79 14.86 6.49
N GLN A 12 6.66 15.31 7.04
CA GLN A 12 5.36 14.69 6.85
C GLN A 12 4.75 15.13 5.50
N GLU A 13 4.82 16.42 5.19
CA GLU A 13 4.38 16.98 3.91
C GLU A 13 5.24 16.47 2.74
N LEU A 14 6.55 16.25 2.95
CA LEU A 14 7.42 15.60 1.97
C LEU A 14 6.98 14.16 1.66
N ARG A 15 6.55 13.39 2.66
CA ARG A 15 6.01 12.02 2.46
C ARG A 15 4.70 12.02 1.68
N GLU A 16 3.87 13.05 1.86
CA GLU A 16 2.62 13.21 1.12
C GLU A 16 2.88 13.61 -0.35
N VAL A 17 3.89 14.45 -0.60
CA VAL A 17 4.29 14.90 -1.96
C VAL A 17 5.01 13.81 -2.77
N GLU A 18 5.76 12.90 -2.14
CA GLU A 18 6.32 11.71 -2.80
C GLU A 18 5.25 10.69 -3.24
N GLY A 19 3.96 10.99 -3.00
CA GLY A 19 2.86 10.42 -3.77
C GLY A 19 2.49 9.01 -3.36
N GLY A 20 2.24 8.78 -2.07
CA GLY A 20 1.57 7.56 -1.60
C GLY A 20 2.33 6.25 -1.80
N LYS A 21 3.57 6.30 -2.32
CA LYS A 21 4.50 5.18 -2.31
C LYS A 21 5.15 5.12 -0.94
N GLY A 22 4.40 4.56 0.01
CA GLY A 22 4.97 4.22 1.30
C GLY A 22 6.24 3.37 1.11
N ARG A 23 7.16 3.48 2.06
CA ARG A 23 8.43 2.74 2.14
C ARG A 23 8.28 1.25 1.78
N TYR A 24 7.12 0.68 2.07
CA TYR A 24 6.72 -0.68 1.70
C TYR A 24 5.59 -0.65 0.66
N GLY A 25 5.77 -1.40 -0.43
CA GLY A 25 4.75 -1.57 -1.47
C GLY A 25 3.63 -2.51 -1.05
N TYR A 26 2.46 -2.32 -1.66
CA TYR A 26 1.29 -3.19 -1.49
C TYR A 26 1.25 -4.25 -2.59
N TRP A 27 0.66 -5.39 -2.25
CA TRP A 27 0.43 -6.51 -3.15
C TRP A 27 -1.06 -6.58 -3.51
N ASP A 28 -1.36 -6.91 -4.76
CA ASP A 28 -2.74 -7.01 -5.22
C ASP A 28 -3.36 -8.37 -4.86
N TYR A 29 -4.67 -8.36 -4.61
CA TYR A 29 -5.46 -9.59 -4.47
C TYR A 29 -5.63 -10.26 -5.84
N SER A 30 -5.64 -11.59 -5.86
CA SER A 30 -5.82 -12.38 -7.07
C SER A 30 -7.00 -13.32 -6.93
N TRP A 31 -7.93 -13.25 -7.88
CA TRP A 31 -9.09 -14.14 -7.98
C TRP A 31 -9.25 -14.59 -9.42
N THR A 32 -9.29 -15.89 -9.66
CA THR A 32 -9.52 -16.45 -11.01
C THR A 32 -11.00 -16.57 -11.36
N ASN A 33 -11.90 -16.19 -10.45
CA ASN A 33 -13.36 -16.30 -10.62
C ASN A 33 -13.82 -17.74 -10.90
N THR A 34 -13.12 -18.71 -10.31
CA THR A 34 -13.36 -20.14 -10.47
C THR A 34 -14.68 -20.57 -9.79
N SER A 35 -15.36 -21.56 -10.39
CA SER A 35 -16.50 -22.24 -9.76
C SER A 35 -16.08 -23.47 -8.94
N ASN A 36 -14.78 -23.79 -8.87
CA ASN A 36 -14.26 -24.92 -8.11
C ASN A 36 -14.00 -24.51 -6.64
N PRO A 37 -14.70 -25.12 -5.65
CA PRO A 37 -14.56 -24.76 -4.24
C PRO A 37 -13.15 -24.91 -3.67
N LEU A 38 -12.36 -25.89 -4.14
CA LEU A 38 -11.01 -26.12 -3.63
C LEU A 38 -10.03 -25.05 -4.14
N ILE A 39 -10.18 -24.64 -5.40
CA ILE A 39 -9.37 -23.56 -5.98
C ILE A 39 -9.75 -22.24 -5.29
N TYR A 40 -11.04 -21.97 -5.10
CA TYR A 40 -11.51 -20.80 -4.36
C TYR A 40 -10.97 -20.74 -2.92
N ALA A 41 -10.96 -21.87 -2.21
CA ALA A 41 -10.38 -21.95 -0.86
C ALA A 41 -8.88 -21.65 -0.87
N GLY A 42 -8.14 -22.15 -1.86
CA GLY A 42 -6.72 -21.84 -2.06
C GLY A 42 -6.46 -20.35 -2.31
N GLU A 43 -7.27 -19.73 -3.16
CA GLU A 43 -7.21 -18.29 -3.44
C GLU A 43 -7.53 -17.44 -2.20
N ALA A 44 -8.52 -17.85 -1.41
CA ALA A 44 -8.87 -17.19 -0.17
C ALA A 44 -7.70 -17.21 0.83
N VAL A 45 -7.00 -18.34 0.98
CA VAL A 45 -5.81 -18.46 1.83
C VAL A 45 -4.68 -17.57 1.32
N TRP A 46 -4.42 -17.57 0.01
CA TRP A 46 -3.42 -16.68 -0.59
C TRP A 46 -3.73 -15.20 -0.33
N ASN A 47 -4.97 -14.77 -0.58
CA ASN A 47 -5.41 -13.40 -0.39
C ASN A 47 -5.40 -12.97 1.09
N LEU A 48 -5.61 -13.89 2.02
CA LEU A 48 -5.43 -13.63 3.46
C LEU A 48 -3.94 -13.34 3.80
N GLY A 49 -3.02 -14.05 3.15
CA GLY A 49 -1.59 -13.76 3.24
C GLY A 49 -1.24 -12.37 2.70
N VAL A 50 -1.77 -12.02 1.51
CA VAL A 50 -1.63 -10.69 0.90
C VAL A 50 -2.17 -9.59 1.82
N LEU A 51 -3.34 -9.80 2.43
CA LEU A 51 -3.93 -8.86 3.39
C LEU A 51 -3.00 -8.62 4.59
N THR A 52 -2.36 -9.67 5.09
CA THR A 52 -1.44 -9.57 6.24
C THR A 52 -0.19 -8.75 5.89
N VAL A 53 0.41 -9.02 4.73
CA VAL A 53 1.57 -8.28 4.23
C VAL A 53 1.22 -6.80 3.99
N ASN A 54 0.07 -6.53 3.39
CA ASN A 54 -0.43 -5.18 3.16
C ASN A 54 -0.71 -4.44 4.48
N GLY A 55 -1.23 -5.13 5.50
CA GLY A 55 -1.40 -4.57 6.83
C GLY A 55 -0.07 -4.16 7.46
N ALA A 56 0.94 -5.02 7.39
CA ALA A 56 2.28 -4.71 7.89
C ALA A 56 2.93 -3.54 7.12
N ALA A 57 2.78 -3.52 5.79
CA ALA A 57 3.24 -2.41 4.94
C ALA A 57 2.55 -1.10 5.34
N TRP A 58 1.24 -1.12 5.56
CA TRP A 58 0.49 0.05 6.03
C TRP A 58 1.01 0.57 7.37
N VAL A 59 1.21 -0.32 8.36
CA VAL A 59 1.77 0.04 9.67
C VAL A 59 3.16 0.66 9.51
N GLY A 60 4.05 0.05 8.72
CA GLY A 60 5.39 0.58 8.47
C GLY A 60 5.43 1.88 7.66
N ASN A 61 4.35 2.21 6.95
CA ASN A 61 4.20 3.45 6.19
C ASN A 61 3.55 4.57 7.01
N HIS A 62 2.70 4.25 7.99
CA HIS A 62 1.92 5.21 8.79
C HIS A 62 2.44 5.42 10.21
N LEU A 63 3.23 4.48 10.74
CA LEU A 63 3.95 4.69 11.99
C LEU A 63 5.33 5.29 11.69
N PRO A 64 5.77 6.30 12.48
CA PRO A 64 6.98 7.08 12.23
C PRO A 64 8.27 6.28 12.27
#